data_AF-A0A7S0CPH4-F1
#
_entry.id   AF-A0A7S0CPH4-F1
#
_cell.length_a   1.000
_cell.length_b   1.000
_cell.length_c   1.000
_cell.angle_alpha   90.00
_cell.angle_beta   90.00
_cell.angle_gamma   90.00
#
_symmetry.space_group_name_H-M   'P 1'
#
loop_
_entity.id
_entity.type
_entity.pdbx_description
1 polymer ?
#
loop_
_entity_poly.entity_id
_entity_poly.type
_entity_poly.pdbx_seq_one_letter_code
_entity_poly.pdbx_strand_id
1 'polypeptide(L)'
;IRLKRFPLTAAVCISAVRGFVINWGFAAHAFLSLGAASGEGLGMLGVLGLGMPLKVQLVAWFYTVYGIAIALAKDVPDVKGDRQFGIKSFSVRLGQDKVLAFAQWLLTASHLAAATALGAAAWEAQTMTRLLAAIATGYAGVSLAVRRRGVDARNESEAYAYYMHLWKMFYLSYFALPLAR
;
A
#
# COMPACT_ATOMS: atom_id res chain seq x y z
N ILE A 1 11.90 -25.09 -13.93
CA ILE A 1 10.45 -24.93 -13.64
C ILE A 1 10.00 -23.58 -14.20
N ARG A 2 9.20 -23.55 -15.29
CA ARG A 2 8.77 -22.30 -15.96
C ARG A 2 7.56 -21.70 -15.20
N LEU A 3 7.81 -20.69 -14.36
CA LEU A 3 6.80 -19.94 -13.60
C LEU A 3 5.79 -19.13 -14.46
N LYS A 4 5.94 -19.13 -15.80
CA LYS A 4 5.04 -18.43 -16.74
C LYS A 4 3.60 -18.99 -16.79
N ARG A 5 3.32 -20.14 -16.15
CA ARG A 5 2.01 -20.81 -16.23
C ARG A 5 0.92 -20.17 -15.36
N PHE A 6 1.30 -19.42 -14.30
CA PHE A 6 0.35 -18.86 -13.34
C PHE A 6 0.68 -17.40 -12.93
N PRO A 7 0.64 -16.44 -13.87
CA PRO A 7 0.91 -15.02 -13.58
C PRO A 7 0.00 -14.43 -12.49
N LEU A 8 -1.29 -14.84 -12.47
CA LEU A 8 -2.23 -14.43 -11.44
C LEU A 8 -1.85 -14.96 -10.06
N THR A 9 -1.37 -16.21 -9.98
CA THR A 9 -0.89 -16.79 -8.72
C THR A 9 0.36 -16.06 -8.23
N ALA A 10 1.26 -15.63 -9.12
CA ALA A 10 2.40 -14.82 -8.74
C ALA A 10 1.99 -13.41 -8.22
N ALA A 11 1.00 -12.77 -8.85
CA ALA A 11 0.43 -11.52 -8.35
C ALA A 11 -0.24 -11.70 -6.99
N VAL A 12 -1.07 -12.74 -6.81
CA VAL A 12 -1.69 -13.09 -5.52
C VAL A 12 -0.63 -13.41 -4.46
N CYS A 13 0.43 -14.13 -4.82
CA CYS A 13 1.50 -14.48 -3.90
C CYS A 13 2.29 -13.23 -3.47
N ILE A 14 2.58 -12.30 -4.38
CA ILE A 14 3.22 -11.02 -4.05
C ILE A 14 2.29 -10.15 -3.18
N SER A 15 0.99 -10.07 -3.49
CA SER A 15 0.03 -9.36 -2.64
C SER A 15 -0.11 -9.99 -1.27
N ALA A 16 -0.13 -11.32 -1.18
CA ALA A 16 -0.21 -12.04 0.09
C ALA A 16 1.06 -11.86 0.91
N VAL A 17 2.24 -12.08 0.33
CA VAL A 17 3.52 -11.97 1.04
C VAL A 17 3.83 -10.51 1.36
N ARG A 18 3.85 -9.65 0.34
CA ARG A 18 4.30 -8.26 0.47
C ARG A 18 3.22 -7.32 1.00
N GLY A 19 1.96 -7.56 0.64
CA GLY A 19 0.83 -6.79 1.16
C GLY A 19 0.44 -7.27 2.56
N PHE A 20 0.28 -8.56 2.79
CA PHE A 20 -0.26 -9.04 4.06
C PHE A 20 0.82 -9.55 5.03
N VAL A 21 1.51 -10.64 4.70
CA VAL A 21 2.40 -11.36 5.64
C VAL A 21 3.50 -10.48 6.20
N ILE A 22 4.19 -9.69 5.36
CA ILE A 22 5.28 -8.82 5.83
C ILE A 22 4.74 -7.72 6.76
N ASN A 23 3.65 -7.06 6.39
CA ASN A 23 3.13 -5.93 7.17
C ASN A 23 2.55 -6.39 8.51
N TRP A 24 1.76 -7.46 8.51
CA TRP A 24 1.19 -8.03 9.73
C TRP A 24 2.24 -8.74 10.57
N GLY A 25 3.20 -9.44 9.95
CA GLY A 25 4.33 -10.06 10.65
C GLY A 25 5.22 -9.02 11.32
N PHE A 26 5.52 -7.91 10.64
CA PHE A 26 6.26 -6.80 11.22
C PHE A 26 5.47 -6.12 12.34
N ALA A 27 4.16 -5.90 12.16
CA ALA A 27 3.29 -5.34 13.21
C ALA A 27 3.25 -6.25 14.44
N ALA A 28 3.13 -7.57 14.25
CA ALA A 28 3.16 -8.57 15.31
C ALA A 28 4.51 -8.60 16.03
N HIS A 29 5.60 -8.62 15.27
CA HIS A 29 6.94 -8.60 15.83
C HIS A 29 7.21 -7.30 16.59
N ALA A 30 6.86 -6.14 16.02
CA ALA A 30 7.01 -4.86 16.69
C ALA A 30 6.18 -4.79 17.98
N PHE A 31 4.94 -5.29 17.95
CA PHE A 31 4.10 -5.33 19.14
C PHE A 31 4.64 -6.31 20.19
N LEU A 32 5.12 -7.49 19.80
CA LEU A 32 5.73 -8.44 20.73
C LEU A 32 7.02 -7.90 21.34
N SER A 33 7.91 -7.35 20.51
CA SER A 33 9.22 -6.85 20.95
C SER A 33 9.11 -5.59 21.80
N LEU A 34 8.13 -4.72 21.54
CA LEU A 34 7.89 -3.50 22.32
C LEU A 34 6.92 -3.73 23.48
N GLY A 35 5.95 -4.64 23.34
CA GLY A 35 4.95 -5.01 24.36
C GLY A 35 5.48 -6.00 25.40
N ALA A 36 6.51 -6.79 25.08
CA ALA A 36 7.26 -7.54 26.08
C ALA A 36 7.93 -6.63 27.12
N ALA A 37 8.20 -5.35 26.79
CA ALA A 37 8.67 -4.35 27.75
C ALA A 37 7.55 -3.78 28.64
N SER A 38 6.28 -3.94 28.26
CA SER A 38 5.10 -3.49 29.03
C SER A 38 4.33 -4.63 29.73
N GLY A 39 4.81 -5.88 29.64
CA GLY A 39 4.22 -7.05 30.30
C GLY A 39 2.96 -7.61 29.63
N GLU A 40 2.59 -7.12 28.44
CA GLU A 40 1.40 -7.58 27.71
C GLU A 40 1.77 -8.74 26.77
N GLY A 41 1.52 -9.98 27.21
CA GLY A 41 1.69 -11.16 26.37
C GLY A 41 0.56 -11.28 25.33
N LEU A 42 0.90 -11.33 24.04
CA LEU A 42 -0.09 -11.68 23.01
C LEU A 42 -0.34 -13.19 23.03
N GLY A 43 -1.58 -13.58 23.32
CA GLY A 43 -2.08 -14.92 22.99
C GLY A 43 -2.19 -15.12 21.47
N MET A 44 -2.63 -16.30 21.04
CA MET A 44 -2.75 -16.68 19.62
C MET A 44 -3.61 -15.72 18.78
N LEU A 45 -4.62 -15.08 19.38
CA LEU A 45 -5.45 -14.02 18.79
C LEU A 45 -4.68 -12.73 18.49
N GLY A 46 -3.63 -12.46 19.26
CA GLY A 46 -2.73 -11.33 19.08
C GLY A 46 -1.82 -11.47 17.86
N VAL A 47 -1.35 -12.69 17.60
CA VAL A 47 -0.56 -13.03 16.41
C VAL A 47 -1.39 -12.88 15.13
N LEU A 48 -2.70 -13.13 15.21
CA LEU A 48 -3.65 -12.91 14.12
C LEU A 48 -4.05 -11.43 13.95
N GLY A 49 -3.48 -10.51 14.73
CA GLY A 49 -3.73 -9.08 14.57
C GLY A 49 -4.91 -8.51 15.36
N LEU A 50 -5.78 -9.37 15.90
CA LEU A 50 -7.00 -8.98 16.59
C LEU A 50 -6.78 -8.51 18.03
N GLY A 51 -5.61 -8.82 18.62
CA GLY A 51 -5.21 -8.35 19.95
C GLY A 51 -4.33 -7.09 19.96
N MET A 52 -4.01 -6.50 18.81
CA MET A 52 -3.12 -5.33 18.73
C MET A 52 -3.89 -4.02 18.93
N PRO A 53 -3.25 -2.93 19.41
CA PRO A 53 -3.85 -1.62 19.47
C PRO A 53 -4.36 -1.17 18.10
N LEU A 54 -5.50 -0.50 18.08
CA LEU A 54 -6.15 -0.05 16.84
C LEU A 54 -5.20 0.74 15.94
N LYS A 55 -4.32 1.56 16.53
CA LYS A 55 -3.30 2.34 15.79
C LYS A 55 -2.35 1.46 14.98
N VAL A 56 -1.91 0.34 15.54
CA VAL A 56 -1.01 -0.62 14.86
C VAL A 56 -1.75 -1.34 13.75
N GLN A 57 -3.01 -1.75 13.99
CA GLN A 57 -3.86 -2.39 12.99
C GLN A 57 -4.12 -1.46 11.80
N LEU A 58 -4.42 -0.18 12.05
CA LEU A 58 -4.66 0.81 10.99
C LEU A 58 -3.44 1.00 10.09
N VAL A 59 -2.23 1.04 10.68
CA VAL A 59 -0.98 1.10 9.91
C VAL A 59 -0.76 -0.17 9.10
N ALA A 60 -0.97 -1.35 9.68
CA ALA A 60 -0.85 -2.63 8.97
C ALA A 60 -1.83 -2.72 7.78
N TRP A 61 -3.08 -2.30 7.97
CA TRP A 61 -4.08 -2.22 6.91
C TRP A 61 -3.69 -1.23 5.81
N PHE A 62 -3.21 -0.04 6.18
CA PHE A 62 -2.75 0.96 5.22
C PHE A 62 -1.66 0.39 4.28
N TYR A 63 -0.62 -0.24 4.84
CA TYR A 63 0.45 -0.83 4.03
C TYR A 63 0.00 -2.10 3.28
N THR A 64 -0.98 -2.82 3.79
CA THR A 64 -1.60 -3.95 3.08
C THR A 64 -2.29 -3.48 1.81
N VAL A 65 -3.14 -2.46 1.94
CA VAL A 65 -3.84 -1.82 0.81
C VAL A 65 -2.83 -1.28 -0.20
N TYR A 66 -1.76 -0.65 0.28
CA TYR A 66 -0.68 -0.15 -0.57
C TYR A 66 0.01 -1.28 -1.35
N GLY A 67 0.38 -2.37 -0.67
CA GLY A 67 1.01 -3.53 -1.28
C GLY A 67 0.15 -4.17 -2.38
N ILE A 68 -1.16 -4.26 -2.15
CA ILE A 68 -2.12 -4.73 -3.16
C ILE A 68 -2.12 -3.80 -4.37
N ALA A 69 -2.18 -2.47 -4.16
CA ALA A 69 -2.18 -1.51 -5.27
C ALA A 69 -0.89 -1.55 -6.09
N ILE A 70 0.28 -1.69 -5.46
CA ILE A 70 1.56 -1.89 -6.15
C ILE A 70 1.54 -3.18 -6.95
N ALA A 71 1.03 -4.27 -6.38
CA ALA A 71 0.95 -5.56 -7.06
C ALA A 71 0.00 -5.53 -8.27
N LEU A 72 -1.05 -4.71 -8.24
CA LEU A 72 -1.92 -4.47 -9.39
C LEU A 72 -1.25 -3.59 -10.44
N ALA A 73 -0.55 -2.53 -10.02
CA ALA A 73 0.10 -1.58 -10.92
C ALA A 73 1.33 -2.14 -11.63
N LYS A 74 2.05 -3.10 -11.03
CA LYS A 74 3.28 -3.67 -11.61
C LYS A 74 3.06 -4.32 -12.98
N ASP A 75 1.90 -4.96 -13.19
CA ASP A 75 1.60 -5.73 -14.41
C ASP A 75 1.03 -4.81 -15.53
N VAL A 76 0.83 -3.52 -15.26
CA VAL A 76 0.29 -2.55 -16.24
C VAL A 76 1.29 -2.23 -17.36
N PRO A 77 2.56 -1.87 -17.11
CA PRO A 77 3.53 -1.63 -18.19
C PRO A 77 3.83 -2.89 -19.00
N ASP A 78 3.70 -4.09 -18.42
CA ASP A 78 4.11 -5.36 -19.06
C ASP A 78 3.04 -5.98 -19.99
N VAL A 79 1.86 -5.37 -20.13
CA VAL A 79 0.71 -5.96 -20.85
C VAL A 79 1.00 -6.32 -22.31
N LYS A 80 1.80 -5.52 -23.03
CA LYS A 80 2.10 -5.83 -24.45
C LYS A 80 2.95 -7.10 -24.57
N GLY A 81 3.96 -7.24 -23.72
CA GLY A 81 4.76 -8.45 -23.63
C GLY A 81 3.91 -9.65 -23.19
N ASP A 82 3.09 -9.47 -22.13
CA ASP A 82 2.20 -10.51 -21.64
C ASP A 82 1.25 -11.02 -22.73
N ARG A 83 0.66 -10.13 -23.53
CA ARG A 83 -0.23 -10.49 -24.64
C ARG A 83 0.51 -11.27 -25.74
N GLN A 84 1.73 -10.87 -26.08
CA GLN A 84 2.56 -11.57 -27.08
C GLN A 84 2.94 -12.98 -26.64
N PHE A 85 3.15 -13.20 -25.33
CA PHE A 85 3.51 -14.50 -24.77
C PHE A 85 2.31 -15.32 -24.23
N GLY A 86 1.07 -14.87 -24.47
CA GLY A 86 -0.15 -15.57 -24.04
C GLY A 86 -0.40 -15.58 -22.53
N ILE A 87 0.21 -14.66 -21.79
CA ILE A 87 0.11 -14.53 -20.33
C ILE A 87 -1.17 -13.75 -19.98
N LYS A 88 -2.06 -14.38 -19.20
CA LYS A 88 -3.38 -13.80 -18.83
C LYS A 88 -3.33 -13.05 -17.49
N SER A 89 -2.58 -11.95 -17.40
CA SER A 89 -2.54 -11.08 -16.20
C SER A 89 -3.83 -10.26 -16.01
N PHE A 90 -4.01 -9.63 -14.84
CA PHE A 90 -5.21 -8.83 -14.54
C PHE A 90 -5.38 -7.66 -15.53
N SER A 91 -4.28 -6.97 -15.82
CA SER A 91 -4.23 -5.86 -16.77
C SER A 91 -4.52 -6.28 -18.21
N VAL A 92 -4.19 -7.52 -18.60
CA VAL A 92 -4.57 -8.11 -19.91
C VAL A 92 -6.07 -8.41 -20.00
N ARG A 93 -6.72 -8.83 -18.89
CA ARG A 93 -8.15 -9.20 -18.88
C ARG A 93 -9.09 -8.01 -18.70
N LEU A 94 -8.79 -7.12 -17.75
CA LEU A 94 -9.65 -5.99 -17.39
C LEU A 94 -9.29 -4.70 -18.15
N GLY A 95 -8.06 -4.63 -18.66
CA GLY A 95 -7.50 -3.46 -19.32
C GLY A 95 -6.61 -2.63 -18.40
N GLN A 96 -5.47 -2.18 -18.95
CA GLN A 96 -4.44 -1.39 -18.26
C GLN A 96 -5.03 -0.18 -17.52
N ASP A 97 -5.88 0.59 -18.20
CA ASP A 97 -6.44 1.83 -17.67
C ASP A 97 -7.34 1.61 -16.45
N LYS A 98 -8.19 0.57 -16.49
CA LYS A 98 -9.09 0.21 -15.39
C LYS A 98 -8.31 -0.29 -14.17
N VAL A 99 -7.31 -1.14 -14.38
CA VAL A 99 -6.46 -1.66 -13.28
C VAL A 99 -5.67 -0.52 -12.64
N LEU A 100 -5.08 0.36 -13.44
CA LEU A 100 -4.32 1.49 -12.93
C LEU A 100 -5.22 2.51 -12.22
N ALA A 101 -6.42 2.76 -12.74
CA ALA A 101 -7.41 3.62 -12.10
C ALA A 101 -7.89 3.05 -10.75
N PHE A 102 -8.16 1.74 -10.68
CA PHE A 102 -8.54 1.10 -9.43
C PHE A 102 -7.42 1.13 -8.39
N ALA A 103 -6.18 0.82 -8.78
CA ALA A 103 -5.02 0.91 -7.90
C ALA A 103 -4.81 2.34 -7.38
N GLN A 104 -4.92 3.34 -8.26
CA GLN A 104 -4.83 4.75 -7.86
C GLN A 104 -5.95 5.14 -6.90
N TRP A 105 -7.21 4.78 -7.20
CA TRP A 105 -8.35 5.08 -6.34
C TRP A 105 -8.15 4.50 -4.93
N LEU A 106 -7.72 3.24 -4.86
CA LEU A 106 -7.47 2.55 -3.60
C LEU A 106 -6.38 3.24 -2.78
N LEU A 107 -5.30 3.69 -3.43
CA LEU A 107 -4.22 4.44 -2.77
C LEU A 107 -4.67 5.83 -2.32
N THR A 108 -5.35 6.59 -3.17
CA THR A 108 -5.82 7.92 -2.81
C THR A 108 -6.82 7.85 -1.67
N ALA A 109 -7.79 6.93 -1.71
CA ALA A 109 -8.76 6.76 -0.64
C ALA A 109 -8.09 6.40 0.70
N SER A 110 -7.14 5.47 0.71
CA SER A 110 -6.41 5.08 1.92
C SER A 110 -5.54 6.21 2.48
N HIS A 111 -4.87 7.00 1.64
CA HIS A 111 -4.09 8.16 2.11
C HIS A 111 -4.97 9.27 2.65
N LEU A 112 -6.10 9.57 2.00
CA LEU A 112 -7.01 10.60 2.48
C LEU A 112 -7.65 10.19 3.81
N ALA A 113 -8.07 8.93 3.95
CA ALA A 113 -8.58 8.40 5.22
C ALA A 113 -7.53 8.44 6.35
N ALA A 114 -6.28 8.10 6.05
CA ALA A 114 -5.19 8.20 7.03
C ALA A 114 -4.89 9.67 7.39
N ALA A 115 -4.87 10.57 6.40
CA ALA A 115 -4.63 11.99 6.62
C ALA A 115 -5.73 12.65 7.46
N THR A 116 -7.01 12.32 7.23
CA THR A 116 -8.12 12.83 8.05
C THR A 116 -8.05 12.31 9.48
N ALA A 117 -7.76 11.01 9.67
CA ALA A 117 -7.59 10.43 11.00
C ALA A 117 -6.42 11.07 11.77
N LEU A 118 -5.27 11.26 11.11
CA LEU A 118 -4.11 11.94 11.70
C LEU A 118 -4.40 13.41 12.00
N GLY A 119 -5.12 14.10 11.11
CA GLY A 119 -5.51 15.51 11.29
C GLY A 119 -6.45 15.69 12.48
N ALA A 120 -7.45 14.81 12.64
CA ALA A 120 -8.33 14.81 13.80
C ALA A 120 -7.54 14.55 15.10
N ALA A 121 -6.65 13.56 15.11
CA ALA A 121 -5.80 13.25 16.25
C ALA A 121 -4.78 14.36 16.58
N ALA A 122 -4.34 15.12 15.57
CA ALA A 122 -3.46 16.28 15.74
C ALA A 122 -4.22 17.45 16.36
N TRP A 123 -5.46 17.67 15.94
CA TRP A 123 -6.33 18.72 16.48
C TRP A 123 -6.69 18.45 17.95
N GLU A 124 -7.09 17.23 18.28
CA GLU A 124 -7.45 16.85 19.64
C GLU A 124 -6.25 16.98 20.59
N ALA A 125 -5.08 16.46 20.20
CA ALA A 125 -3.88 16.47 21.02
C ALA A 125 -3.03 17.74 20.87
N GLN A 126 -3.46 18.72 20.06
CA GLN A 126 -2.72 19.96 19.74
C GLN A 126 -1.25 19.69 19.36
N THR A 127 -1.02 18.63 18.57
CA THR A 127 0.33 18.11 18.31
C THR A 127 0.80 18.43 16.89
N MET A 128 1.88 19.21 16.78
CA MET A 128 2.46 19.60 15.49
C MET A 128 3.01 18.42 14.68
N THR A 129 3.60 17.40 15.32
CA THR A 129 4.15 16.23 14.62
C THR A 129 3.06 15.45 13.88
N ARG A 130 1.91 15.23 14.51
CA ARG A 130 0.76 14.55 13.89
C ARG A 130 0.16 15.36 12.76
N LEU A 131 0.15 16.70 12.89
CA LEU A 131 -0.29 17.59 11.81
C LEU A 131 0.64 17.47 10.59
N LEU A 132 1.96 17.46 10.80
CA LEU A 132 2.92 17.24 9.72
C LEU A 132 2.75 15.86 9.08
N ALA A 133 2.50 14.80 9.86
CA ALA A 133 2.20 13.48 9.35
C ALA A 133 0.91 13.45 8.50
N ALA A 134 -0.14 14.14 8.94
CA ALA A 134 -1.40 14.30 8.21
C ALA A 134 -1.19 15.00 6.87
N ILE A 135 -0.45 16.11 6.87
CA ILE A 135 -0.14 16.89 5.66
C ILE A 135 0.70 16.04 4.69
N ALA A 136 1.76 15.37 5.16
CA ALA A 136 2.60 14.53 4.32
C ALA A 136 1.81 13.37 3.68
N THR A 137 0.95 12.72 4.47
CA THR A 137 0.11 11.62 3.99
C THR A 137 -0.94 12.11 3.00
N GLY A 138 -1.58 13.25 3.28
CA GLY A 138 -2.55 13.87 2.38
C GLY A 138 -1.91 14.31 1.05
N TYR A 139 -0.72 14.94 1.13
CA TYR A 139 0.07 15.30 -0.05
C TYR A 139 0.36 14.09 -0.93
N ALA A 140 0.81 12.97 -0.33
CA ALA A 140 1.05 11.75 -1.08
C ALA A 140 -0.21 11.24 -1.79
N GLY A 141 -1.36 11.20 -1.10
CA GLY A 141 -2.64 10.81 -1.69
C GLY A 141 -3.09 11.69 -2.85
N VAL A 142 -2.94 13.01 -2.72
CA VAL A 142 -3.28 13.99 -3.76
C VAL A 142 -2.30 13.89 -4.94
N SER A 143 -1.00 13.74 -4.68
CA SER A 143 0.03 13.58 -5.70
C SER A 143 -0.27 12.39 -6.62
N LEU A 144 -0.66 11.26 -6.02
CA LEU A 144 -1.07 10.05 -6.74
C LEU A 144 -2.27 10.28 -7.67
N ALA A 145 -3.27 11.03 -7.19
CA ALA A 145 -4.48 11.34 -7.96
C ALA A 145 -4.21 12.33 -9.10
N VAL A 146 -3.47 13.40 -8.83
CA VAL A 146 -3.14 14.43 -9.82
C VAL A 146 -2.27 13.85 -10.92
N ARG A 147 -1.21 13.11 -10.55
CA ARG A 147 -0.28 12.54 -11.53
C ARG A 147 -0.91 11.48 -12.42
N ARG A 148 -1.96 10.79 -11.94
CA ARG A 148 -2.71 9.80 -12.74
C ARG A 148 -3.47 10.40 -13.92
N ARG A 149 -3.90 11.67 -13.83
CA ARG A 149 -4.73 12.33 -14.86
C ARG A 149 -4.00 12.50 -16.20
N GLY A 150 -2.67 12.60 -16.16
CA GLY A 150 -1.82 12.78 -17.34
C GLY A 150 -1.10 11.51 -17.79
N VAL A 151 -1.53 10.33 -17.36
CA VAL A 151 -0.87 9.05 -17.68
C VAL A 151 -1.75 8.25 -18.63
N ASP A 152 -1.24 7.99 -19.84
CA ASP A 152 -1.77 6.95 -20.71
C ASP A 152 -1.26 5.59 -20.26
N ALA A 153 -2.17 4.78 -19.70
CA ALA A 153 -1.85 3.44 -19.23
C ALA A 153 -1.42 2.47 -20.35
N ARG A 154 -1.64 2.80 -21.62
CA ARG A 154 -1.21 2.01 -22.79
C ARG A 154 0.21 2.35 -23.23
N ASN A 155 0.71 3.53 -22.84
CA ASN A 155 2.10 3.90 -23.02
C ASN A 155 2.93 3.31 -21.87
N GLU A 156 3.80 2.35 -22.20
CA GLU A 156 4.61 1.60 -21.24
C GLU A 156 5.52 2.53 -20.43
N SER A 157 6.09 3.55 -21.09
CA SER A 157 6.97 4.53 -20.43
C SER A 157 6.24 5.36 -19.38
N GLU A 158 5.02 5.80 -19.69
CA GLU A 158 4.19 6.60 -18.78
C GLU A 158 3.64 5.75 -17.64
N ALA A 159 3.18 4.53 -17.94
CA ALA A 159 2.73 3.56 -16.95
C ALA A 159 3.86 3.20 -15.97
N TYR A 160 5.07 2.96 -16.48
CA TYR A 160 6.26 2.70 -15.67
C TYR A 160 6.66 3.93 -14.83
N ALA A 161 6.64 5.12 -15.41
CA ALA A 161 6.93 6.36 -14.68
C ALA A 161 5.93 6.59 -13.53
N TYR A 162 4.65 6.30 -13.76
CA TYR A 162 3.63 6.35 -12.71
C TYR A 162 3.82 5.25 -11.65
N TYR A 163 4.14 4.03 -12.06
CA TYR A 163 4.49 2.95 -11.14
C TYR A 163 5.68 3.32 -10.23
N MET A 164 6.73 3.94 -10.77
CA MET A 164 7.84 4.46 -9.97
C MET A 164 7.43 5.61 -9.04
N HIS A 165 6.43 6.40 -9.42
CA HIS A 165 5.85 7.40 -8.55
C HIS A 165 5.10 6.77 -7.36
N LEU A 166 4.38 5.65 -7.56
CA LEU A 166 3.80 4.87 -6.46
C LEU A 166 4.88 4.48 -5.45
N TRP A 167 6.02 3.96 -5.91
CA TRP A 167 7.14 3.61 -5.03
C TRP A 167 7.68 4.80 -4.23
N LYS A 168 7.81 5.97 -4.85
CA LYS A 168 8.26 7.18 -4.16
C LYS A 168 7.29 7.57 -3.04
N MET A 169 5.98 7.52 -3.31
CA MET A 169 4.96 7.84 -2.31
C MET A 169 4.90 6.78 -1.19
N PHE A 170 5.15 5.51 -1.52
CA PHE A 170 5.27 4.43 -0.54
C PHE A 170 6.41 4.70 0.45
N TYR A 171 7.62 5.00 -0.05
CA TYR A 171 8.74 5.34 0.83
C TYR A 171 8.52 6.64 1.61
N LEU A 172 7.88 7.64 1.00
CA LEU A 172 7.49 8.86 1.70
C LEU A 172 6.57 8.57 2.90
N SER A 173 5.64 7.61 2.76
CA SER A 173 4.74 7.23 3.86
C SER A 173 5.49 6.61 5.06
N TYR A 174 6.61 5.93 4.84
CA TYR A 174 7.46 5.45 5.94
C TYR A 174 8.10 6.59 6.73
N PHE A 175 8.54 7.65 6.04
CA PHE A 175 9.09 8.83 6.71
C PHE A 175 8.05 9.58 7.55
N ALA A 176 6.75 9.44 7.23
CA ALA A 176 5.68 10.03 8.02
C ALA A 176 5.35 9.24 9.31
N LEU A 177 5.69 7.94 9.39
CA LEU A 177 5.33 7.10 10.55
C LEU A 177 5.87 7.60 11.89
N PRO A 178 7.14 8.02 12.04
CA PRO A 178 7.64 8.53 13.32
C PRO A 178 6.92 9.79 13.79
N LEU A 179 6.42 10.60 12.85
CA LEU A 179 5.70 11.85 13.12
C LEU A 179 4.25 11.59 13.57
N ALA A 180 3.68 10.42 13.25
CA ALA A 180 2.33 10.00 13.59
C ALA A 180 2.16 9.48 15.03
N ARG A 181 3.22 9.51 15.85
CA ARG A 181 3.18 9.10 17.28
C ARG A 181 2.26 10.00 18.10
#